data_AF-A0A3B8NP86-F1
#
_entry.id   AF-A0A3B8NP86-F1
#
_cell.length_a   1.000
_cell.length_b   1.000
_cell.length_c   1.000
_cell.angle_alpha   90.00
_cell.angle_beta   90.00
_cell.angle_gamma   90.00
#
_symmetry.space_group_name_H-M   'P 1'
#
loop_
_entity.id
_entity.type
_entity.pdbx_description
1 polymer ?
#
loop_
_entity_poly.entity_id
_entity_poly.type
_entity_poly.pdbx_seq_one_letter_code
_entity_poly.pdbx_strand_id
1 'polypeptide(L)' 'CLYSDTWDGDFWIDRDPEREGLMVATGGSGHAFKFTPVLGGLVADALEGIENPYSKRFAWRALGEVKHEEIRYTGE' A
#
# COMPACT_ATOMS: atom_id res chain seq x y z
N CYS A 1 -11.58 -15.10 -3.86
CA CYS A 1 -10.74 -14.29 -2.95
C CYS A 1 -10.88 -12.83 -3.39
N LEU A 2 -11.00 -11.88 -2.47
CA LEU A 2 -11.13 -10.45 -2.78
C LEU A 2 -9.85 -9.72 -2.33
N TYR A 3 -9.41 -8.74 -3.10
CA TYR A 3 -8.32 -7.83 -2.74
C TYR A 3 -8.58 -6.45 -3.36
N SER A 4 -7.85 -5.45 -2.86
CA SER A 4 -7.93 -4.07 -3.34
C SER A 4 -6.61 -3.69 -4.01
N ASP A 5 -6.70 -3.21 -5.24
CA ASP A 5 -5.58 -2.69 -6.02
C ASP A 5 -5.39 -1.20 -5.78
N THR A 6 -4.14 -0.78 -5.68
CA THR A 6 -3.71 0.60 -5.91
C THR A 6 -3.39 0.81 -7.39
N TRP A 7 -3.42 2.06 -7.85
CA TRP A 7 -3.14 2.37 -9.25
C TRP A 7 -1.71 2.02 -9.67
N ASP A 8 -0.75 1.96 -8.75
CA ASP A 8 0.64 1.58 -9.02
C ASP A 8 1.00 0.15 -8.58
N GLY A 9 0.05 -0.59 -8.00
CA GLY A 9 0.27 -1.93 -7.45
C GLY A 9 1.12 -1.98 -6.17
N ASP A 10 1.51 -0.83 -5.61
CA ASP A 10 2.26 -0.75 -4.34
C ASP A 10 1.33 -0.67 -3.14
N PHE A 11 1.84 -1.02 -1.95
CA PHE A 11 1.06 -0.87 -0.72
C PHE A 11 0.69 0.61 -0.45
N TRP A 12 -0.35 0.81 0.34
CA TRP A 12 -0.75 2.12 0.83
C TRP A 12 -0.76 2.09 2.35
N ILE A 13 0.32 2.61 2.93
CA ILE A 13 0.63 2.58 4.36
C ILE A 13 1.03 4.00 4.77
N ASP A 14 0.05 4.79 5.20
CA ASP A 14 0.30 6.16 5.65
C ASP A 14 -0.90 6.72 6.43
N ARG A 15 -0.72 7.89 7.04
CA ARG A 15 -1.77 8.68 7.68
C ARG A 15 -2.64 9.37 6.62
N ASP A 16 -3.92 9.49 6.92
CA ASP A 16 -4.83 10.30 6.11
C ASP A 16 -4.51 11.80 6.36
N PRO A 17 -4.20 12.59 5.32
CA PRO A 17 -3.79 13.98 5.48
C PRO A 17 -4.95 14.91 5.88
N GLU A 18 -6.20 14.48 5.71
CA GLU A 18 -7.40 15.25 6.02
C GLU A 18 -8.06 14.84 7.35
N ARG A 19 -7.70 13.65 7.88
CA ARG A 19 -8.33 13.06 9.07
C ARG A 19 -7.28 12.73 10.12
N GLU A 20 -7.13 13.63 11.10
CA GLU A 20 -6.23 13.43 12.23
C GLU A 20 -6.54 12.12 12.97
N GLY A 21 -5.48 11.34 13.26
CA GLY A 21 -5.59 10.06 13.95
C GLY A 21 -5.99 8.88 13.07
N LEU A 22 -6.36 9.08 11.81
CA LEU A 22 -6.63 8.00 10.87
C LEU A 22 -5.36 7.61 10.09
N MET A 23 -5.14 6.31 9.95
CA MET A 23 -4.14 5.77 9.02
C MET A 23 -4.74 4.62 8.21
N VAL A 24 -4.14 4.37 7.06
CA VAL A 24 -4.47 3.24 6.19
C VAL A 24 -3.28 2.28 6.12
N ALA A 25 -3.59 0.98 6.00
CA ALA A 25 -2.64 -0.08 5.71
C ALA A 25 -3.33 -1.08 4.76
N THR A 26 -3.37 -0.73 3.48
CA THR A 26 -4.17 -1.42 2.45
C THR A 26 -3.39 -1.49 1.12
N GLY A 27 -4.08 -1.76 0.01
CA GLY A 27 -3.45 -1.80 -1.32
C GLY A 27 -2.63 -3.07 -1.54
N GLY A 28 -3.10 -4.20 -1.02
CA GLY A 28 -2.37 -5.46 -1.09
C GLY A 28 -2.13 -5.98 -2.51
N SER A 29 -2.89 -5.46 -3.48
CA SER A 29 -2.65 -5.57 -4.93
C SER A 29 -2.34 -6.99 -5.43
N GLY A 30 -3.00 -7.98 -4.83
CA GLY A 30 -2.84 -9.40 -5.17
C GLY A 30 -1.54 -10.05 -4.69
N HIS A 31 -0.66 -9.34 -3.99
CA HIS A 31 0.68 -9.83 -3.64
C HIS A 31 1.09 -9.69 -2.17
N ALA A 32 0.28 -9.04 -1.33
CA ALA A 32 0.60 -8.79 0.09
C ALA A 32 0.93 -10.06 0.91
N PHE A 33 0.33 -11.21 0.58
CA PHE A 33 0.47 -12.42 1.40
C PHE A 33 1.92 -12.90 1.56
N LYS A 34 2.76 -12.77 0.52
CA LYS A 34 4.19 -13.15 0.59
C LYS A 34 5.04 -12.22 1.46
N PHE A 35 4.49 -11.05 1.82
CA PHE A 35 5.14 -10.04 2.66
C PHE A 35 4.59 -10.00 4.09
N THR A 36 3.69 -10.91 4.46
CA THR A 36 3.06 -10.96 5.80
C THR A 36 4.05 -10.78 6.96
N PRO A 37 5.24 -11.43 6.98
CA PRO A 37 6.17 -11.28 8.10
C PRO A 37 6.77 -9.88 8.28
N VAL A 38 6.80 -9.05 7.24
CA VAL A 38 7.47 -7.73 7.26
C VAL A 38 6.48 -6.56 7.29
N LEU A 39 5.25 -6.74 6.81
CA LEU A 39 4.26 -5.66 6.72
C LEU A 39 3.91 -5.05 8.06
N GLY A 40 3.86 -5.84 9.14
CA GLY A 40 3.53 -5.34 10.48
C GLY A 40 4.52 -4.27 10.97
N GLY A 41 5.82 -4.46 10.71
CA GLY A 41 6.86 -3.49 11.06
C GLY A 41 6.72 -2.19 10.26
N LEU A 42 6.46 -2.28 8.96
CA LEU A 42 6.25 -1.09 8.11
C LEU A 42 5.02 -0.28 8.53
N VAL A 43 3.95 -0.95 8.94
CA VAL A 43 2.73 -0.30 9.47
C VAL A 43 3.01 0.35 10.83
N ALA A 44 3.77 -0.32 11.71
CA ALA A 44 4.17 0.25 12.99
C ALA A 44 5.04 1.50 12.81
N ASP A 45 6.03 1.46 11.93
CA ASP A 45 6.87 2.63 11.60
C ASP A 45 6.02 3.82 11.13
N ALA A 46 5.06 3.60 10.22
CA ALA A 46 4.15 4.64 9.76
C ALA A 46 3.23 5.18 10.87
N LEU A 47 2.77 4.30 11.77
CA LEU A 47 1.99 4.69 12.95
C LEU A 47 2.82 5.52 13.94
N GLU A 48 4.08 5.19 14.15
CA GLU A 48 4.96 5.86 15.11
C GLU A 48 5.66 7.10 14.52
N GLY A 49 5.55 7.33 13.21
CA GLY A 49 6.21 8.43 12.52
C GLY A 49 7.71 8.18 12.31
N ILE A 50 8.12 6.92 12.23
CA ILE A 50 9.49 6.50 11.99
C ILE A 50 9.69 6.32 10.48
N GLU A 51 10.65 7.05 9.90
CA GLU A 51 11.00 6.87 8.49
C GLU A 51 11.81 5.58 8.28
N ASN A 52 11.46 4.84 7.23
CA ASN A 52 12.21 3.69 6.74
C ASN A 52 12.39 3.78 5.20
N PRO A 53 13.19 2.91 4.58
CA PRO A 53 13.47 2.97 3.14
C PRO A 53 12.23 2.88 2.22
N TYR A 54 11.09 2.43 2.75
CA TYR A 54 9.85 2.23 2.00
C TYR A 54 8.78 3.29 2.30
N SER A 55 8.94 4.12 3.34
CA SER A 55 7.93 5.11 3.76
C SER A 55 7.46 5.98 2.60
N LYS A 56 8.38 6.50 1.77
CA LYS A 56 8.03 7.32 0.60
C LYS A 56 7.29 6.55 -0.50
N ARG A 57 7.57 5.26 -0.65
CA ARG A 57 6.98 4.41 -1.69
C ARG A 57 5.53 4.07 -1.35
N PHE A 58 5.24 3.83 -0.08
CA PHE A 58 3.91 3.42 0.37
C PHE A 58 3.07 4.58 0.96
N ALA A 59 3.60 5.80 0.89
CA ALA A 59 2.98 7.01 1.38
C ALA A 59 1.59 7.29 0.76
N TRP A 60 0.87 8.21 1.42
CA TRP A 60 -0.33 8.81 0.90
C TRP A 60 -0.04 9.52 -0.41
N ARG A 61 -0.87 9.26 -1.43
CA ARG A 61 -0.65 9.75 -2.78
C ARG A 61 -1.96 9.95 -3.52
N ALA A 62 -1.96 10.94 -4.42
CA ALA A 62 -3.06 11.16 -5.35
C ALA A 62 -3.14 10.03 -6.38
N LEU A 63 -4.28 9.94 -7.08
CA LEU A 63 -4.44 9.01 -8.19
C LEU A 63 -3.43 9.33 -9.29
N GLY A 64 -2.72 8.30 -9.77
CA GLY A 64 -1.75 8.40 -10.84
C GLY A 64 -2.14 7.60 -12.07
N GLU A 65 -1.17 7.40 -12.97
CA GLU A 65 -1.33 6.52 -14.13
C GLU A 65 -1.41 5.05 -13.70
N VAL A 66 -2.48 4.36 -14.08
CA VAL A 66 -2.68 2.96 -13.70
C VAL A 66 -1.60 2.08 -14.34
N LYS A 67 -0.84 1.39 -13.49
CA LYS A 67 0.16 0.39 -13.85
C LYS A 67 -0.45 -0.99 -13.68
N HIS A 68 -0.39 -1.78 -14.75
CA HIS A 68 -0.73 -3.20 -14.71
C HIS A 68 0.52 -4.04 -14.93
N GLU A 69 0.61 -5.15 -14.21
CA GLU A 69 1.59 -6.19 -14.57
C GLU A 69 1.02 -7.01 -15.73
N GLU A 70 1.84 -7.32 -16.73
CA GLU A 70 1.47 -8.11 -17.93
C GLU A 70 0.84 -9.47 -17.60
N ILE A 71 1.17 -10.03 -16.42
CA ILE A 71 0.67 -11.34 -15.97
C ILE A 71 -0.70 -11.26 -15.26
N ARG A 72 -1.28 -10.06 -15.10
CA ARG A 72 -2.59 -9.93 -14.48
C ARG A 72 -3.66 -10.48 -15.40
N TYR A 73 -4.51 -11.34 -14.86
CA TYR A 73 -5.67 -11.85 -15.57
C TYR A 73 -6.65 -10.69 -15.84
N THR A 74 -6.87 -10.39 -17.11
CA THR A 74 -7.72 -9.28 -17.57
C THR A 74 -9.18 -9.69 -17.82
N GLY A 75 -9.50 -10.99 -17.70
CA GLY A 75 -10.85 -11.50 -17.95
C GLY A 75 -11.14 -11.85 -19.40
N GLU A 76 -10.18 -11.66 -20.33
CA GLU A 76 -10.25 -12.15 -21.71
C GLU A 76 -9.88 -13.65 -21.82
#